data_AF-A0A952EM37-F1
#
_entry.id   AF-A0A952EM37-F1
#
_cell.length_a   1.000
_cell.length_b   1.000
_cell.length_c   1.000
_cell.angle_alpha   90.00
_cell.angle_beta   90.00
_cell.angle_gamma   90.00
#
_symmetry.space_group_name_H-M   'P 1'
#
loop_
_entity.id
_entity.type
_entity.pdbx_description
1 polymer ?
#
loop_
_entity_poly.entity_id
_entity_poly.type
_entity_poly.pdbx_seq_one_letter_code
_entity_poly.pdbx_strand_id
1 'polypeptide(L)'
;MESYNSEKLTKYRVNGQEIIVGFAKYRDAESYANQKGGEIVEVGFLDGNDNPQLTDEAGLVKRKLHYHADAGPEYKFIHSSDPGFRHYADDLQKVKSAADKLSPEEKYIANAELEIAEDPIIVLKDDRFESVTSRERSKYLKHTKVYEIGVARPL
;
A
#
# COMPACT_ATOMS: atom_id res chain seq x y z
N MET A 1 16.92 18.17 -0.26
CA MET A 1 15.73 17.71 -1.01
C MET A 1 15.02 16.70 -0.14
N GLU A 2 13.72 16.88 0.10
CA GLU A 2 12.90 15.86 0.77
C GLU A 2 12.90 14.59 -0.11
N SER A 3 13.09 13.41 0.48
CA SER A 3 13.11 12.14 -0.27
C SER A 3 11.72 11.55 -0.51
N TYR A 4 10.69 12.14 0.12
CA TYR A 4 9.32 11.67 0.15
C TYR A 4 8.38 12.69 -0.49
N ASN A 5 7.26 12.21 -1.07
CA ASN A 5 6.20 13.08 -1.56
C ASN A 5 5.18 13.32 -0.43
N SER A 6 5.23 14.51 0.16
CA SER A 6 4.39 14.89 1.30
C SER A 6 2.90 15.01 0.98
N GLU A 7 2.53 15.23 -0.29
CA GLU A 7 1.13 15.33 -0.73
C GLU A 7 0.42 13.97 -0.74
N LYS A 8 1.18 12.87 -0.77
CA LYS A 8 0.66 11.50 -0.77
C LYS A 8 0.60 10.84 0.60
N LEU A 9 1.06 11.53 1.65
CA LEU A 9 1.08 10.99 3.00
C LEU A 9 -0.28 11.18 3.67
N THR A 10 -0.82 10.10 4.24
CA THR A 10 -2.07 10.15 5.00
C THR A 10 -1.77 10.30 6.48
N LYS A 11 -2.58 11.12 7.17
CA LYS A 11 -2.43 11.43 8.58
C LYS A 11 -3.64 10.97 9.37
N TYR A 12 -3.37 10.29 10.47
CA TYR A 12 -4.37 9.82 11.41
C TYR A 12 -4.10 10.37 12.80
N ARG A 13 -5.16 10.51 13.60
CA ARG A 13 -5.06 10.84 15.02
C ARG A 13 -5.52 9.63 15.83
N VAL A 14 -4.60 9.05 16.59
CA VAL A 14 -4.84 7.85 17.40
C VAL A 14 -4.23 8.09 18.77
N ASN A 15 -5.03 7.94 19.84
CA ASN A 15 -4.56 8.01 21.23
C ASN A 15 -3.69 9.23 21.58
N GLY A 16 -3.99 10.41 21.01
CA GLY A 16 -3.21 11.64 21.26
C GLY A 16 -1.90 11.75 20.46
N GLN A 17 -1.66 10.86 19.51
CA GLN A 17 -0.54 10.90 18.57
C GLN A 17 -1.05 11.18 17.15
N GLU A 18 -0.22 11.85 16.34
CA GLU A 18 -0.38 11.89 14.89
C GLU A 18 0.41 10.73 14.30
N ILE A 19 -0.25 9.89 13.51
CA ILE A 19 0.36 8.79 12.77
C ILE A 19 0.34 9.17 11.29
N ILE A 20 1.50 9.18 10.67
CA ILE A 20 1.68 9.46 9.24
C ILE A 20 2.05 8.16 8.53
N VAL A 21 1.37 7.81 7.44
CA VAL A 21 1.62 6.61 6.62
C VAL A 21 1.66 6.96 5.13
N GLY A 22 1.70 5.96 4.24
CA GLY A 22 1.79 6.18 2.79
C GLY A 22 3.20 6.37 2.26
N PHE A 23 4.23 6.04 3.04
CA PHE A 23 5.62 6.13 2.59
C PHE A 23 5.93 5.11 1.50
N ALA A 24 6.49 5.56 0.38
CA ALA A 24 6.85 4.70 -0.75
C ALA A 24 8.03 3.76 -0.43
N LYS A 25 8.88 4.12 0.54
CA LYS A 25 10.04 3.34 0.98
C LYS A 25 10.24 3.49 2.49
N TYR A 26 10.87 2.49 3.11
CA TYR A 26 11.21 2.55 4.53
C TYR A 26 12.11 3.76 4.86
N ARG A 27 13.08 4.03 3.99
CA ARG A 27 14.02 5.15 4.13
C ARG A 27 13.33 6.52 4.09
N ASP A 28 12.17 6.62 3.45
CA ASP A 28 11.38 7.85 3.40
C ASP A 28 10.73 8.14 4.76
N ALA A 29 10.21 7.11 5.43
CA ALA A 29 9.75 7.20 6.82
C ALA A 29 10.90 7.52 7.77
N GLU A 30 12.07 6.88 7.61
CA GLU A 30 13.29 7.23 8.39
C GLU A 30 13.67 8.70 8.22
N SER A 31 13.67 9.18 6.97
CA SER A 31 14.04 10.57 6.66
C SER A 31 13.02 11.55 7.24
N TYR A 32 11.74 11.22 7.19
CA TYR A 32 10.66 12.01 7.78
C TYR A 32 10.79 12.09 9.30
N ALA A 33 10.92 10.95 9.99
CA ALA A 33 11.07 10.89 11.44
C ALA A 33 12.30 11.70 11.92
N ASN A 34 13.43 11.56 11.24
CA ASN A 34 14.65 12.31 11.57
C ASN A 34 14.51 13.83 11.36
N GLN A 35 13.77 14.26 10.34
CA GLN A 35 13.64 15.69 9.99
C GLN A 35 12.54 16.41 10.76
N LYS A 36 11.41 15.74 10.98
CA LYS A 36 10.20 16.33 11.58
C LYS A 36 10.00 15.91 13.04
N GLY A 37 10.82 14.99 13.54
CA GLY A 37 10.62 14.34 14.83
C GLY A 37 9.57 13.24 14.76
N GLY A 38 9.70 12.24 15.63
CA GLY A 38 8.80 11.09 15.71
C GLY A 38 9.55 9.76 15.78
N GLU A 39 8.78 8.69 15.88
CA GLU A 39 9.26 7.32 15.93
C GLU A 39 8.73 6.55 14.73
N ILE A 40 9.57 5.69 14.16
CA ILE A 40 9.16 4.79 13.08
C ILE A 40 8.36 3.66 13.69
N VAL A 41 7.13 3.51 13.21
CA VAL A 41 6.18 2.52 13.70
C VAL A 41 5.65 1.69 12.55
N GLU A 42 5.15 0.51 12.87
CA GLU A 42 4.34 -0.27 11.95
C GLU A 42 2.85 -0.05 12.29
N VAL A 43 2.06 0.13 11.23
CA VAL A 43 0.64 0.45 11.32
C VAL A 43 -0.14 -0.61 10.55
N GLY A 44 -1.05 -1.29 11.24
CA GLY A 44 -1.95 -2.28 10.69
C GLY A 44 -3.34 -1.71 10.41
N PHE A 45 -3.92 -2.11 9.29
CA PHE A 45 -5.31 -1.94 8.89
C PHE A 45 -5.91 -3.35 8.81
N LEU A 46 -6.49 -3.80 9.93
CA LEU A 46 -6.69 -5.23 10.20
C LEU A 46 -8.15 -5.69 10.04
N ASP A 47 -9.09 -4.76 9.91
CA ASP A 47 -10.52 -5.00 9.97
C ASP A 47 -11.22 -4.81 8.61
N GLY A 48 -10.44 -4.73 7.53
CA GLY A 48 -10.98 -4.47 6.20
C GLY A 48 -11.36 -3.01 5.96
N ASN A 49 -10.97 -2.09 6.85
CA ASN A 49 -11.25 -0.66 6.77
C ASN A 49 -9.98 0.17 7.03
N ASP A 50 -10.07 1.47 6.79
CA ASP A 50 -8.98 2.42 7.02
C ASP A 50 -8.88 2.85 8.49
N ASN A 51 -8.82 1.86 9.40
CA ASN A 51 -8.71 2.03 10.83
C ASN A 51 -7.29 1.68 11.30
N PRO A 52 -6.38 2.66 11.44
CA PRO A 52 -4.99 2.40 11.78
C PRO A 52 -4.81 1.90 13.21
N GLN A 53 -3.98 0.88 13.38
CA GLN A 53 -3.58 0.33 14.68
C GLN A 53 -2.07 0.19 14.73
N LEU A 54 -1.43 0.64 15.82
CA LEU A 54 -0.01 0.38 16.03
C LEU A 54 0.20 -1.12 16.27
N THR A 55 1.15 -1.73 15.56
CA THR A 55 1.42 -3.17 15.64
C THR A 55 2.88 -3.47 15.27
N ASP A 56 3.31 -4.71 15.50
CA ASP A 56 4.58 -5.26 15.03
C ASP A 56 4.43 -6.65 14.38
N GLU A 57 3.19 -7.05 14.07
CA GLU A 57 2.81 -8.37 13.55
C GLU A 57 3.51 -8.75 12.23
N ALA A 58 3.67 -7.82 11.27
CA ALA A 58 4.31 -8.05 9.98
C ALA A 58 5.84 -7.87 10.01
N GLY A 59 6.37 -7.26 11.08
CA GLY A 59 7.79 -7.04 11.29
C GLY A 59 8.44 -6.10 10.26
N LEU A 60 7.68 -5.13 9.73
CA LEU A 60 8.12 -4.17 8.71
C LEU A 60 9.37 -3.40 9.15
N VAL A 61 9.39 -2.93 10.40
CA VAL A 61 10.53 -2.17 10.97
C VAL A 61 11.80 -3.02 10.96
N LYS A 62 11.71 -4.26 11.46
CA LYS A 62 12.83 -5.21 11.53
C LYS A 62 13.34 -5.58 10.14
N ARG A 63 12.43 -5.74 9.17
CA ARG A 63 12.72 -6.13 7.78
C ARG A 63 13.07 -4.95 6.87
N LYS A 64 12.94 -3.70 7.37
CA LYS A 64 13.07 -2.45 6.60
C LYS A 64 12.16 -2.42 5.36
N LEU A 65 10.95 -2.94 5.52
CA LEU A 65 9.90 -2.90 4.51
C LEU A 65 8.94 -1.76 4.80
N HIS A 66 8.26 -1.29 3.76
CA HIS A 66 7.30 -0.18 3.87
C HIS A 66 5.85 -0.63 3.77
N TYR A 67 5.61 -1.84 3.27
CA TYR A 67 4.28 -2.38 3.01
C TYR A 67 4.30 -3.91 3.11
N HIS A 68 3.22 -4.48 3.61
CA HIS A 68 2.90 -5.88 3.51
C HIS A 68 1.38 -6.07 3.53
N ALA A 69 0.89 -7.10 2.86
CA ALA A 69 -0.52 -7.49 2.88
C ALA A 69 -0.63 -9.01 3.05
N ASP A 70 -1.57 -9.42 3.90
CA ASP A 70 -1.88 -10.81 4.21
C ASP A 70 -3.40 -11.02 4.13
N ALA A 71 -3.83 -11.89 3.22
CA ALA A 71 -5.24 -12.28 3.07
C ALA A 71 -5.45 -13.79 3.21
N GLY A 72 -4.53 -14.49 3.87
CA GLY A 72 -4.54 -15.95 3.98
C GLY A 72 -3.55 -16.64 3.03
N PRO A 73 -3.31 -17.95 3.24
CA PRO A 73 -2.24 -18.70 2.59
C PRO A 73 -2.43 -18.87 1.08
N GLU A 74 -3.66 -18.79 0.58
CA GLU A 74 -3.96 -18.89 -0.84
C GLU A 74 -3.62 -17.61 -1.62
N TYR A 75 -3.48 -16.47 -0.92
CA TYR A 75 -3.26 -15.16 -1.54
C TYR A 75 -1.80 -14.70 -1.42
N LYS A 76 -1.29 -14.08 -2.49
CA LYS A 76 0.02 -13.40 -2.46
C LYS A 76 -0.11 -12.02 -3.08
N PHE A 77 0.46 -11.03 -2.41
CA PHE A 77 0.51 -9.64 -2.87
C PHE A 77 1.94 -9.30 -3.26
N ILE A 78 2.14 -8.86 -4.50
CA ILE A 78 3.46 -8.48 -5.02
C ILE A 78 3.40 -6.99 -5.34
N HIS A 79 4.15 -6.21 -4.58
CA HIS A 79 4.22 -4.77 -4.73
C HIS A 79 5.10 -4.40 -5.93
N SER A 80 4.87 -3.22 -6.52
CA SER A 80 5.68 -2.66 -7.63
C SER A 80 7.19 -2.59 -7.38
N SER A 81 7.60 -2.63 -6.11
CA SER A 81 9.00 -2.57 -5.66
C SER A 81 9.64 -3.95 -5.48
N ASP A 82 8.84 -5.02 -5.49
CA ASP A 82 9.34 -6.39 -5.41
C ASP A 82 9.99 -6.80 -6.73
N PRO A 83 11.14 -7.49 -6.71
CA PRO A 83 11.79 -7.98 -7.94
C PRO A 83 10.88 -8.86 -8.80
N GLY A 84 9.97 -9.61 -8.15
CA GLY A 84 9.03 -10.50 -8.81
C GLY A 84 7.93 -9.80 -9.61
N PHE A 85 7.71 -8.50 -9.38
CA PHE A 85 6.66 -7.73 -10.04
C PHE A 85 6.82 -7.70 -11.56
N ARG A 86 8.07 -7.63 -12.05
CA ARG A 86 8.40 -7.56 -13.48
C ARG A 86 7.94 -8.76 -14.29
N HIS A 87 7.72 -9.92 -13.65
CA HIS A 87 7.22 -11.12 -14.33
C HIS A 87 5.77 -10.97 -14.83
N TYR A 88 5.02 -9.99 -14.31
CA TYR A 88 3.62 -9.77 -14.65
C TYR A 88 3.41 -8.62 -15.64
N ALA A 89 4.47 -8.18 -16.33
CA ALA A 89 4.40 -7.06 -17.28
C ALA A 89 3.35 -7.28 -18.38
N ASP A 90 3.27 -8.49 -18.94
CA ASP A 90 2.29 -8.84 -19.97
C ASP A 90 0.85 -8.81 -19.42
N ASP A 91 0.64 -9.27 -18.19
CA ASP A 91 -0.68 -9.25 -17.56
C ASP A 91 -1.11 -7.83 -17.21
N LEU A 92 -0.19 -6.98 -16.74
CA LEU A 92 -0.43 -5.55 -16.55
C LEU A 92 -0.82 -4.87 -17.88
N GLN A 93 -0.14 -5.22 -18.98
CA GLN A 93 -0.48 -4.68 -20.29
C GLN A 93 -1.87 -5.12 -20.77
N LYS A 94 -2.27 -6.38 -20.52
CA LYS A 94 -3.62 -6.87 -20.82
C LYS A 94 -4.68 -6.12 -20.02
N VAL A 95 -4.46 -5.93 -18.71
CA VAL A 95 -5.38 -5.19 -17.83
C VAL A 95 -5.52 -3.75 -18.30
N LYS A 96 -4.41 -3.07 -18.59
CA LYS A 96 -4.42 -1.70 -19.12
C LYS A 96 -5.16 -1.60 -20.46
N SER A 97 -4.88 -2.52 -21.38
CA SER A 97 -5.53 -2.55 -22.70
C SER A 97 -7.02 -2.85 -22.62
N ALA A 98 -7.48 -3.57 -21.59
CA ALA A 98 -8.89 -3.80 -21.34
C ALA A 98 -9.55 -2.52 -20.78
N ALA A 99 -8.88 -1.81 -19.88
CA ALA A 99 -9.36 -0.55 -19.35
C ALA A 99 -9.43 0.56 -20.41
N ASP A 100 -8.45 0.63 -21.32
CA ASP A 100 -8.43 1.58 -22.44
C ASP A 100 -9.62 1.42 -23.40
N LYS A 101 -10.26 0.25 -23.43
CA LYS A 101 -11.45 -0.03 -24.25
C LYS A 101 -12.76 0.41 -23.60
N LEU A 102 -12.76 0.78 -22.32
CA LEU A 102 -13.94 1.31 -21.64
C LEU A 102 -14.29 2.70 -22.20
N SER A 103 -15.57 2.94 -22.39
CA SER A 103 -16.06 4.27 -22.75
C SER A 103 -15.77 5.29 -21.63
N PRO A 104 -15.74 6.60 -21.93
CA PRO A 104 -15.51 7.63 -20.89
C PRO A 104 -16.47 7.54 -19.70
N GLU A 105 -17.73 7.17 -19.94
CA GLU A 105 -18.75 6.99 -18.90
C GLU A 105 -18.44 5.75 -18.04
N GLU A 106 -18.05 4.64 -18.66
CA GLU A 106 -17.62 3.43 -17.97
C GLU A 106 -16.33 3.64 -17.18
N LYS A 107 -15.39 4.43 -17.69
CA LYS A 107 -14.17 4.84 -16.97
C LYS A 107 -14.47 5.71 -15.77
N TYR A 108 -15.48 6.58 -15.85
CA TYR A 108 -15.89 7.41 -14.72
C TYR A 108 -16.51 6.58 -13.58
N ILE A 109 -17.16 5.47 -13.92
CA ILE A 109 -17.73 4.51 -12.95
C ILE A 109 -16.63 3.54 -12.46
N ALA A 110 -15.73 3.13 -13.35
CA ALA A 110 -14.61 2.27 -13.06
C ALA A 110 -13.39 3.11 -12.65
N ASN A 111 -13.30 3.49 -11.37
CA ASN A 111 -12.11 4.11 -10.74
C ASN A 111 -10.77 3.34 -10.94
N ALA A 112 -10.78 2.22 -11.65
CA ALA A 112 -9.68 1.29 -11.83
C ALA A 112 -8.43 1.89 -12.52
N GLU A 113 -8.58 2.84 -13.46
CA GLU A 113 -7.44 3.35 -14.24
C GLU A 113 -6.49 4.25 -13.45
N LEU A 114 -7.03 5.19 -12.66
CA LEU A 114 -6.22 6.13 -11.86
C LEU A 114 -5.53 5.42 -10.69
N GLU A 115 -6.20 4.45 -10.08
CA GLU A 115 -5.74 3.80 -8.85
C GLU A 115 -4.64 2.75 -9.11
N ILE A 116 -4.68 2.03 -10.23
CA ILE A 116 -3.63 1.08 -10.64
C ILE A 116 -2.34 1.81 -11.07
N ALA A 117 -2.46 3.04 -11.57
CA ALA A 117 -1.33 3.78 -12.12
C ALA A 117 -0.35 4.32 -11.05
N GLU A 118 -0.80 4.53 -9.81
CA GLU A 118 0.03 5.19 -8.79
C GLU A 118 0.92 4.24 -7.99
N ASP A 119 0.39 3.10 -7.52
CA ASP A 119 1.15 2.11 -6.76
C ASP A 119 0.57 0.69 -6.95
N PRO A 120 0.84 0.05 -8.10
CA PRO A 120 0.22 -1.21 -8.46
C PRO A 120 0.73 -2.38 -7.62
N ILE A 121 -0.22 -3.26 -7.26
CA ILE A 121 0.02 -4.50 -6.54
C ILE A 121 -0.62 -5.64 -7.32
N ILE A 122 0.17 -6.66 -7.63
CA ILE A 122 -0.34 -7.90 -8.23
C ILE A 122 -0.92 -8.75 -7.11
N VAL A 123 -2.13 -9.25 -7.33
CA VAL A 123 -2.77 -10.23 -6.45
C VAL A 123 -2.73 -11.59 -7.15
N LEU A 124 -2.10 -12.55 -6.50
CA LEU A 124 -2.14 -13.95 -6.90
C LEU A 124 -3.09 -14.72 -5.99
N LYS A 125 -3.78 -15.69 -6.57
CA LYS A 125 -4.49 -16.73 -5.86
C LYS A 125 -3.98 -18.09 -6.31
N ASP A 126 -3.56 -18.93 -5.37
CA ASP A 126 -3.00 -20.26 -5.64
C ASP A 126 -1.86 -20.20 -6.69
N ASP A 127 -0.96 -19.21 -6.53
CA ASP A 127 0.18 -18.93 -7.43
C ASP A 127 -0.20 -18.55 -8.87
N ARG A 128 -1.44 -18.13 -9.11
CA ARG A 128 -1.93 -17.66 -10.41
C ARG A 128 -2.35 -16.20 -10.33
N PHE A 129 -2.06 -15.45 -11.39
CA PHE A 129 -2.54 -14.07 -11.53
C PHE A 129 -4.07 -14.02 -11.40
N GLU A 130 -4.56 -13.23 -10.45
CA GLU A 130 -6.00 -13.01 -10.26
C GLU A 130 -6.39 -11.59 -10.67
N SER A 131 -5.66 -10.58 -10.17
CA SER A 131 -6.01 -9.18 -10.39
C SER A 131 -4.86 -8.22 -10.10
N VAL A 132 -5.09 -6.93 -10.38
CA VAL A 132 -4.22 -5.82 -10.01
C VAL A 132 -5.01 -4.88 -9.12
N THR A 133 -4.41 -4.43 -8.03
CA THR A 133 -5.00 -3.47 -7.08
C THR A 133 -3.97 -2.39 -6.75
N SER A 134 -4.33 -1.48 -5.85
CA SER A 134 -3.40 -0.52 -5.25
C SER A 134 -3.21 -0.80 -3.76
N ARG A 135 -2.19 -0.19 -3.16
CA ARG A 135 -1.94 -0.19 -1.71
C ARG A 135 -3.19 0.19 -0.92
N GLU A 136 -3.80 1.32 -1.23
CA GLU A 136 -4.98 1.83 -0.53
C GLU A 136 -6.17 0.87 -0.64
N ARG A 137 -6.42 0.34 -1.84
CA ARG A 137 -7.54 -0.59 -2.07
C ARG A 137 -7.34 -1.95 -1.42
N SER A 138 -6.08 -2.38 -1.23
CA SER A 138 -5.79 -3.66 -0.60
C SER A 138 -6.39 -3.76 0.80
N LYS A 139 -6.54 -2.63 1.52
CA LYS A 139 -7.17 -2.55 2.85
C LYS A 139 -8.62 -3.05 2.85
N TYR A 140 -9.32 -2.95 1.73
CA TYR A 140 -10.74 -3.31 1.60
C TYR A 140 -10.96 -4.64 0.88
N LEU A 141 -9.89 -5.29 0.44
CA LEU A 141 -9.95 -6.49 -0.39
C LEU A 141 -9.91 -7.73 0.50
N LYS A 142 -10.82 -8.69 0.33
CA LYS A 142 -10.72 -10.06 0.91
C LYS A 142 -10.40 -10.17 2.42
N HIS A 143 -10.81 -9.20 3.25
CA HIS A 143 -10.39 -9.13 4.66
C HIS A 143 -8.87 -9.12 4.84
N THR A 144 -8.15 -8.56 3.87
CA THR A 144 -6.69 -8.43 3.89
C THR A 144 -6.29 -7.59 5.09
N LYS A 145 -5.36 -8.11 5.88
CA LYS A 145 -4.62 -7.33 6.85
C LYS A 145 -3.51 -6.60 6.11
N VAL A 146 -3.59 -5.28 6.09
CA VAL A 146 -2.59 -4.44 5.45
C VAL A 146 -1.71 -3.81 6.51
N TYR A 147 -0.40 -3.83 6.28
CA TYR A 147 0.59 -3.26 7.16
C TYR A 147 1.38 -2.23 6.36
N GLU A 148 1.54 -1.05 6.94
CA GLU A 148 2.33 0.03 6.38
C GLU A 148 3.35 0.52 7.40
N ILE A 149 4.49 1.00 6.88
CA ILE A 149 5.40 1.77 7.71
C ILE A 149 4.83 3.17 7.92
N GLY A 150 4.92 3.65 9.15
CA GLY A 150 4.50 4.98 9.52
C GLY A 150 5.50 5.70 10.41
N VAL A 151 5.18 6.96 10.68
CA VAL A 151 5.85 7.78 11.70
C VAL A 151 4.80 8.24 12.70
N ALA A 152 5.01 7.89 13.97
CA ALA A 152 4.19 8.38 15.08
C ALA A 152 4.88 9.57 15.74
N ARG A 153 4.11 10.64 15.99
CA ARG A 153 4.60 11.81 16.73
C ARG A 153 3.57 12.27 17.76
N PRO A 154 4.00 12.83 18.90
CA PRO A 154 3.10 13.54 19.81
C PRO A 154 2.39 14.70 19.07
N LEU A 155 1.12 14.93 19.42
CA LEU A 155 0.37 16.11 18.98
C LEU A 155 0.86 17.40 19.64
#